data_AF-U3U2G2-F1
#
_entry.id   AF-U3U2G2-F1
#
_cell.length_a   1.000
_cell.length_b   1.000
_cell.length_c   1.000
_cell.angle_alpha   90.00
_cell.angle_beta   90.00
_cell.angle_gamma   90.00
#
_symmetry.space_group_name_H-M   'P 1'
#
loop_
_entity.id
_entity.type
_entity.pdbx_description
1 polymer ?
#
loop_
_entity_poly.entity_id
_entity_poly.type
_entity_poly.pdbx_seq_one_letter_code
_entity_poly.pdbx_strand_id
1 'polypeptide(L)' 'MILSRLENHLSQREWLVGDHPTIADIALYSYLAGAPEGNVEMSGYPAVNQLLRRIEALPGFVPFPQTAAGLHA' A
#
# COMPACT_ATOMS: atom_id res chain seq x y z
N MET A 1 -4.55 -1.75 14.44
CA MET A 1 -4.02 -0.62 15.24
C MET A 1 -3.14 0.35 14.46
N ILE A 2 -2.26 -0.07 13.54
CA ILE A 2 -1.51 0.86 12.67
C ILE A 2 -2.23 1.15 11.35
N LEU A 3 -2.85 0.14 10.74
CA LEU A 3 -3.59 0.26 9.48
C LEU A 3 -4.77 1.22 9.60
N SER A 4 -5.49 1.20 10.72
CA SER A 4 -6.57 2.15 11.02
C SER A 4 -6.09 3.60 11.20
N ARG A 5 -4.86 3.82 11.69
CA ARG A 5 -4.28 5.18 11.77
C ARG A 5 -3.88 5.67 10.38
N LEU A 6 -3.31 4.77 9.58
CA LEU A 6 -2.94 5.05 8.21
C LEU A 6 -4.18 5.38 7.36
N GLU A 7 -5.24 4.59 7.49
CA GLU A 7 -6.53 4.84 6.84
C GLU A 7 -7.09 6.22 7.21
N ASN A 8 -7.11 6.56 8.51
CA ASN A 8 -7.56 7.89 8.93
C ASN A 8 -6.67 9.01 8.40
N HIS A 9 -5.34 8.81 8.36
CA HIS A 9 -4.40 9.78 7.81
C HIS A 9 -4.61 10.00 6.30
N LEU A 10 -4.88 8.93 5.55
CA LEU A 10 -5.11 8.95 4.11
C LEU A 10 -6.55 9.32 3.73
N SER A 11 -7.48 9.38 4.69
CA SER A 11 -8.90 9.65 4.41
C SER A 11 -9.15 10.95 3.63
N GLN A 12 -8.25 11.93 3.74
CA GLN A 12 -8.31 13.23 3.06
C GLN A 12 -7.00 13.58 2.35
N ARG A 13 -6.13 12.59 2.10
CA ARG A 13 -4.80 12.79 1.51
C ARG A 13 -4.55 11.79 0.40
N GLU A 14 -3.89 12.23 -0.66
CA GLU A 14 -3.50 11.34 -1.74
C GLU A 14 -2.18 10.60 -1.47
N TRP A 15 -1.28 11.25 -0.72
CA TRP A 15 0.05 10.78 -0.35
C TRP A 15 0.27 10.91 1.16
N LEU A 16 1.27 10.19 1.69
CA LEU A 16 1.59 10.26 3.11
C LEU A 16 2.04 11.65 3.57
N VAL A 17 2.74 12.39 2.70
CA VAL A 17 3.29 13.72 3.00
C VAL A 17 3.20 14.61 1.76
N GLY A 18 2.68 15.83 1.93
CA GLY A 18 2.53 16.80 0.84
C GLY A 18 1.53 16.35 -0.23
N ASP A 19 1.70 16.89 -1.44
CA ASP A 19 0.76 16.73 -2.57
C ASP A 19 1.38 15.92 -3.73
N HIS A 20 2.51 15.24 -3.49
CA HIS A 20 3.23 14.43 -4.49
C HIS A 20 3.82 13.17 -3.83
N PRO A 21 4.13 12.11 -4.59
CA PRO A 21 4.76 10.91 -4.03
C PRO A 21 6.12 11.24 -3.41
N THR A 22 6.44 10.58 -2.31
CA THR A 22 7.70 10.72 -1.58
C THR A 22 8.30 9.36 -1.24
N ILE A 23 9.51 9.35 -0.69
CA ILE A 23 10.13 8.12 -0.17
C ILE A 23 9.29 7.48 0.95
N ALA A 24 8.46 8.25 1.67
CA ALA A 24 7.58 7.69 2.70
C ALA A 24 6.58 6.68 2.10
N ASP A 25 6.02 7.00 0.93
CA ASP A 25 5.03 6.16 0.24
C ASP A 25 5.66 4.84 -0.21
N ILE A 26 6.87 4.91 -0.78
CA ILE A 26 7.64 3.75 -1.23
C ILE A 26 8.05 2.86 -0.04
N ALA A 27 8.53 3.46 1.05
CA ALA A 27 8.95 2.73 2.24
C ALA A 27 7.78 1.97 2.90
N LEU A 28 6.56 2.51 2.81
CA LEU A 28 5.37 1.87 3.33
C LEU A 28 4.77 0.84 2.35
N TYR A 29 4.87 1.08 1.04
CA TYR A 29 4.38 0.18 -0.01
C TYR A 29 4.95 -1.23 0.13
N SER A 30 6.25 -1.37 0.39
CA SER A 30 6.90 -2.69 0.52
C SER A 30 6.29 -3.57 1.62
N TYR A 31 5.80 -2.96 2.71
CA TYR A 31 5.16 -3.68 3.80
C TYR A 31 3.69 -3.99 3.51
N LEU A 32 2.99 -3.09 2.84
CA LEU A 32 1.56 -3.23 2.55
C LEU A 32 1.28 -4.15 1.36
N ALA A 33 2.14 -4.14 0.33
CA ALA A 33 2.00 -5.01 -0.83
C ALA A 33 2.11 -6.51 -0.46
N GLY A 34 2.91 -6.85 0.56
CA GLY A 34 3.01 -8.21 1.10
C GLY A 34 1.98 -8.54 2.19
N ALA A 35 1.12 -7.60 2.60
CA ALA A 35 0.15 -7.84 3.66
C ALA A 35 -0.92 -8.91 3.32
N PRO A 36 -1.38 -9.07 2.05
CA PRO A 36 -2.25 -10.18 1.68
C PRO A 36 -1.63 -11.56 1.91
N GLU A 37 -0.31 -11.70 1.71
CA GLU A 37 0.44 -12.95 2.00
C GLU A 37 0.47 -13.26 3.50
N GLY A 38 0.33 -12.24 4.35
CA GLY A 38 0.24 -12.34 5.81
C GLY A 38 -1.17 -12.51 6.38
N ASN A 39 -2.17 -12.81 5.55
CA ASN A 39 -3.58 -12.98 5.94
C ASN A 39 -4.21 -11.72 6.59
N VAL A 40 -3.73 -10.52 6.20
CA VAL A 40 -4.29 -9.24 6.65
C VAL A 40 -5.46 -8.85 5.75
N GLU A 41 -6.65 -8.70 6.36
CA GLU A 41 -7.84 -8.26 5.64
C GLU A 41 -7.73 -6.76 5.30
N MET A 42 -7.61 -6.45 4.00
CA MET A 42 -7.46 -5.08 3.47
C MET A 42 -8.80 -4.43 3.07
N SER A 43 -9.89 -5.19 3.14
CA SER A 43 -11.25 -4.79 2.76
C SER A 43 -11.72 -3.55 3.55
N GLY A 44 -11.37 -3.48 4.84
CA GLY A 44 -11.71 -2.37 5.73
C GLY A 44 -10.90 -1.09 5.55
N TYR A 45 -9.98 -1.02 4.58
CA TYR A 45 -9.02 0.09 4.44
C TYR A 45 -8.96 0.66 3.00
N PRO A 46 -10.06 1.26 2.51
CA PRO A 46 -10.15 1.76 1.14
C PRO A 46 -9.16 2.88 0.81
N ALA A 47 -8.83 3.79 1.74
CA ALA A 47 -7.86 4.85 1.50
C ALA A 47 -6.44 4.28 1.37
N VAL A 48 -6.10 3.28 2.19
CA VAL A 48 -4.84 2.53 2.04
C VAL A 48 -4.78 1.83 0.68
N ASN A 49 -5.85 1.15 0.25
CA ASN A 49 -5.90 0.50 -1.06
C ASN A 49 -5.75 1.49 -2.22
N GLN A 50 -6.32 2.69 -2.11
CA GLN A 50 -6.12 3.74 -3.11
C GLN A 50 -4.66 4.22 -3.17
N LEU A 51 -3.99 4.37 -2.02
CA LEU A 51 -2.57 4.71 -1.99
C LEU A 51 -1.74 3.66 -2.75
N LEU A 52 -1.96 2.36 -2.50
CA LEU A 52 -1.24 1.29 -3.21
C LEU A 52 -1.44 1.38 -4.73
N ARG A 53 -2.68 1.54 -5.18
CA ARG A 53 -2.99 1.70 -6.61
C ARG A 53 -2.35 2.94 -7.23
N ARG A 54 -2.29 4.06 -6.48
CA ARG A 54 -1.61 5.28 -6.95
C ARG A 54 -0.11 5.04 -7.13
N ILE A 55 0.54 4.35 -6.17
CA ILE A 55 1.97 4.02 -6.25
C ILE A 55 2.25 3.10 -7.45
N GLU A 56 1.41 2.08 -7.66
CA GLU A 56 1.52 1.15 -8.79
C GLU A 56 1.32 1.82 -10.15
N ALA A 57 0.61 2.94 -10.21
CA ALA A 57 0.38 3.73 -11.41
C ALA A 57 1.51 4.73 -11.72
N LEU A 58 2.54 4.87 -10.87
CA LEU A 58 3.63 5.80 -11.11
C LEU A 58 4.51 5.38 -12.30
N PRO A 59 4.99 6.33 -13.12
CA PRO A 59 5.94 6.01 -14.19
C PRO A 59 7.21 5.37 -13.64
N GLY A 60 7.60 4.23 -14.22
CA GLY A 60 8.78 3.47 -13.77
C GLY A 60 8.55 2.59 -12.55
N PHE A 61 7.29 2.42 -12.11
CA PHE A 61 6.94 1.43 -11.11
C PHE A 61 7.32 0.02 -11.59
N VAL A 62 7.95 -0.75 -10.69
CA VAL A 62 8.30 -2.15 -10.91
C VAL A 62 7.60 -2.96 -9.82
N PRO A 63 6.65 -3.85 -10.16
CA PRO A 63 5.99 -4.68 -9.17
C PRO A 63 6.99 -5.61 -8.49
N PHE A 64 6.73 -5.94 -7.23
CA PHE A 64 7.49 -6.99 -6.58
C PHE A 64 7.32 -8.31 -7.35
N PRO A 65 8.40 -9.07 -7.57
CA PRO A 65 8.29 -10.38 -8.19
C PRO A 65 7.40 -11.26 -7.32
N GLN A 66 6.28 -11.71 -7.86
CA GLN A 66 5.40 -12.64 -7.17
C GLN A 66 6.11 -14.00 -7.10
N THR A 67 6.63 -14.35 -5.93
CA THR A 67 7.14 -15.70 -5.68
C THR A 67 5.98 -16.63 -5.36
N ALA A 68 5.87 -17.77 -6.05
CA ALA A 68 4.86 -18.81 -5.82
C ALA A 68 4.93 -19.49 -4.43
N ALA A 69 5.74 -18.96 -3.50
CA ALA A 69 6.01 -19.56 -2.19
C ALA A 69 5.07 -19.09 -1.07
N GLY A 70 4.08 -18.23 -1.34
CA GLY A 70 3.12 -17.76 -0.35
C GLY A 70 1.68 -17.85 -0.86
N LEU A 71 0.93 -18.87 -0.42
CA LEU A 71 -0.55 -18.92 -0.43
C LEU A 71 -1.28 -18.51 -1.74
N HIS A 72 -0.85 -19.03 -2.89
CA HIS A 72 -1.70 -19.15 -4.07
C HIS A 72 -1.92 -20.63 -4.44
N ALA A 73 -2.63 -21.34 -3.56
CA ALA A 73 -3.25 -22.65 -3.84
C ALA A 73 -4.75 -22.56 -3.58
#